data_AF-A0A562LDZ7-F1
#
_entry.id   AF-A0A562LDZ7-F1
#
_cell.length_a   1.000
_cell.length_b   1.000
_cell.length_c   1.000
_cell.angle_alpha   90.00
_cell.angle_beta   90.00
_cell.angle_gamma   90.00
#
_symmetry.space_group_name_H-M   'P 1'
#
loop_
_entity.id
_entity.type
_entity.pdbx_description
1 polymer ?
#
loop_
_entity_poly.entity_id
_entity_poly.type
_entity_poly.pdbx_seq_one_letter_code
_entity_poly.pdbx_strand_id
1 'polypeptide(L)'
;MKYRMSVALPLLLASTAVIAQQALPAVEVRAETEESLTVDCLDPREPSLKDVERVLAINDPTQTVGLRSKLMTAAAEACAASAARIKVARTGSGKALTWEPLN
;
A
#
# COMPACT_ATOMS: atom_id res chain seq x y z
N MET A 1 62.68 -5.09 -25.54
CA MET A 1 61.86 -4.87 -24.33
C MET A 1 61.94 -3.40 -23.92
N LYS A 2 60.80 -2.69 -23.90
CA LYS A 2 60.57 -1.45 -23.15
C LYS A 2 59.07 -1.13 -23.20
N TYR A 3 58.34 -1.66 -22.21
CA TYR A 3 56.93 -1.36 -21.96
C TYR A 3 56.86 -0.21 -20.95
N ARG A 4 56.37 0.96 -21.34
CA ARG A 4 55.77 2.01 -20.49
C ARG A 4 54.91 2.86 -21.44
N MET A 5 53.65 3.17 -21.17
CA MET A 5 53.18 3.88 -19.98
C MET A 5 51.66 3.74 -19.91
N SER A 6 51.15 3.27 -18.78
CA SER A 6 49.72 3.18 -18.48
C SER A 6 49.15 4.58 -18.27
N VAL A 7 48.06 4.91 -18.97
CA VAL A 7 47.21 6.06 -18.64
C VAL A 7 45.91 5.52 -18.06
N ALA A 8 45.77 5.63 -16.74
CA ALA A 8 44.53 5.31 -16.04
C ALA A 8 43.54 6.47 -16.25
N LEU A 9 42.44 6.21 -16.96
CA LEU A 9 41.28 7.10 -17.00
C LEU A 9 40.46 6.89 -15.73
N PRO A 10 40.24 7.90 -14.88
CA PRO A 10 39.24 7.81 -13.83
C PRO A 10 37.88 8.21 -14.42
N LEU A 11 37.11 7.24 -14.89
CA LEU A 11 35.68 7.42 -15.15
C LEU A 11 34.91 6.86 -13.96
N LEU A 12 34.68 7.70 -12.95
CA LEU A 12 33.70 7.42 -11.90
C LEU A 12 32.77 8.61 -11.75
N LEU A 13 31.92 8.79 -12.76
CA LEU A 13 30.63 9.46 -12.59
C LEU A 13 29.72 8.50 -11.83
N ALA A 14 29.89 8.43 -10.51
CA ALA A 14 28.90 7.84 -9.63
C ALA A 14 27.75 8.85 -9.47
N SER A 15 26.92 8.97 -10.50
CA SER A 15 25.59 9.53 -10.33
C SER A 15 24.83 8.57 -9.44
N THR A 16 24.82 8.81 -8.13
CA THR A 16 23.83 8.23 -7.24
C THR A 16 22.48 8.72 -7.72
N ALA A 17 21.84 7.95 -8.58
CA ALA A 17 20.42 8.08 -8.81
C ALA A 17 19.77 7.84 -7.44
N VAL A 18 19.46 8.94 -6.74
CA VAL A 18 18.42 8.90 -5.72
C VAL A 18 17.18 8.53 -6.53
N ILE A 19 16.86 7.24 -6.55
CA ILE A 19 15.57 6.78 -7.01
C ILE A 19 14.61 7.38 -6.00
N ALA A 20 14.03 8.53 -6.34
CA ALA A 20 12.82 9.00 -5.69
C ALA A 20 11.82 7.86 -5.87
N GLN A 21 11.65 7.05 -4.82
CA GLN A 21 10.57 6.06 -4.76
C GLN A 21 9.31 6.88 -5.00
N GLN A 22 8.73 6.73 -6.19
CA GLN A 22 7.50 7.44 -6.55
C GLN A 22 6.48 6.98 -5.52
N ALA A 23 6.11 7.88 -4.60
CA ALA A 23 5.08 7.59 -3.62
C ALA A 23 3.85 7.11 -4.39
N LEU A 24 3.32 5.95 -4.02
CA LEU A 24 2.14 5.42 -4.67
C LEU A 24 1.02 6.46 -4.55
N PRO A 25 0.35 6.82 -5.65
CA PRO A 25 -0.72 7.82 -5.57
C PRO A 25 -1.90 7.32 -4.74
N ALA A 26 -2.17 6.01 -4.81
CA ALA A 26 -3.25 5.35 -4.10
C ALA A 26 -2.93 3.87 -3.84
N VAL A 27 -3.65 3.29 -2.88
CA VAL A 27 -3.71 1.85 -2.61
C VAL A 27 -5.09 1.31 -2.96
N GLU A 28 -5.12 0.17 -3.63
CA GLU A 28 -6.34 -0.60 -3.85
C GLU A 28 -6.55 -1.59 -2.70
N VAL A 29 -7.65 -1.45 -1.98
CA VAL A 29 -8.05 -2.28 -0.85
C VAL A 29 -9.12 -3.26 -1.31
N ARG A 30 -8.82 -4.54 -1.28
CA ARG A 30 -9.76 -5.63 -1.58
C ARG A 30 -10.06 -6.42 -0.31
N ALA A 31 -11.27 -6.95 -0.18
CA ALA A 31 -11.56 -7.92 0.88
C ALA A 31 -11.62 -9.34 0.30
N GLU A 32 -12.33 -10.25 0.96
CA GLU A 32 -12.62 -11.58 0.41
C GLU A 32 -13.61 -11.57 -0.76
N THR A 33 -14.24 -10.42 -1.04
CA THR A 33 -15.15 -10.22 -2.17
C THR A 33 -14.39 -9.78 -3.43
N GLU A 34 -15.06 -9.77 -4.58
CA GLU A 34 -14.49 -9.20 -5.81
C GLU A 34 -14.44 -7.66 -5.79
N GLU A 35 -15.08 -7.03 -4.80
CA GLU A 35 -15.15 -5.59 -4.67
C GLU A 35 -13.87 -5.00 -4.06
N SER A 36 -13.58 -3.78 -4.50
CA SER A 36 -12.38 -3.04 -4.13
C SER A 36 -12.71 -1.59 -3.83
N LEU A 37 -11.94 -0.99 -2.93
CA LEU A 37 -11.94 0.43 -2.66
C LEU A 37 -10.56 1.00 -2.96
N THR A 38 -10.48 2.14 -3.65
CA THR A 38 -9.23 2.86 -3.85
C THR A 38 -9.13 3.97 -2.79
N VAL A 39 -7.98 4.04 -2.11
CA VAL A 39 -7.67 5.09 -1.12
C VAL A 39 -6.44 5.84 -1.58
N ASP A 40 -6.56 7.14 -1.83
CA ASP A 40 -5.43 8.00 -2.13
C ASP A 40 -4.46 8.05 -0.94
N CYS A 41 -3.17 7.88 -1.21
CA CYS A 41 -2.15 7.90 -0.16
C CYS A 41 -1.78 9.32 0.29
N LEU A 42 -2.02 10.33 -0.57
CA LEU A 42 -1.69 11.73 -0.30
C LEU A 42 -2.84 12.51 0.34
N ASP A 43 -4.08 12.22 -0.07
CA ASP A 43 -5.30 12.84 0.47
C ASP A 43 -6.39 11.77 0.69
N PRO A 44 -6.24 10.91 1.71
CA PRO A 44 -7.09 9.76 1.91
C PRO A 44 -8.51 10.19 2.26
N ARG A 45 -9.42 10.05 1.30
CA ARG A 45 -10.85 10.26 1.53
C ARG A 45 -11.43 9.08 2.33
N GLU A 46 -12.09 9.40 3.44
CA GLU A 46 -12.76 8.38 4.23
C GLU A 46 -13.94 7.78 3.44
N PRO A 47 -14.00 6.45 3.26
CA PRO A 47 -15.06 5.80 2.50
C PRO A 47 -16.41 5.88 3.22
N SER A 48 -17.50 5.81 2.45
CA SER A 48 -18.82 5.77 3.04
C SER A 48 -19.03 4.45 3.81
N LEU A 49 -19.90 4.47 4.82
CA LEU A 49 -20.23 3.25 5.59
C LEU A 49 -20.77 2.14 4.67
N LYS A 50 -21.56 2.50 3.66
CA LYS A 50 -22.10 1.55 2.67
C LYS A 50 -21.01 0.91 1.82
N ASP A 51 -19.98 1.65 1.44
CA ASP A 51 -18.87 1.10 0.66
C ASP A 51 -18.04 0.14 1.50
N VAL A 52 -17.82 0.47 2.78
CA VAL A 52 -17.14 -0.41 3.74
C VAL A 52 -17.94 -1.69 3.96
N GLU A 53 -19.25 -1.60 4.14
CA GLU A 53 -20.15 -2.75 4.30
C GLU A 53 -20.08 -3.70 3.10
N ARG A 54 -20.09 -3.13 1.89
CA ARG A 54 -20.02 -3.88 0.64
C ARG A 54 -18.69 -4.61 0.50
N VAL A 55 -17.59 -3.86 0.58
CA VAL A 55 -16.24 -4.38 0.40
C VAL A 55 -15.96 -5.44 1.46
N LEU A 56 -16.20 -5.16 2.75
CA LEU A 56 -15.91 -6.09 3.84
C LEU A 56 -17.00 -7.16 4.09
N ALA A 57 -18.04 -7.22 3.25
CA ALA A 57 -19.20 -8.11 3.41
C ALA A 57 -19.76 -8.12 4.85
N ILE A 58 -19.99 -6.92 5.41
CA ILE A 58 -20.44 -6.75 6.80
C ILE A 58 -21.95 -7.01 6.88
N ASN A 59 -22.33 -8.01 7.67
CA ASN A 59 -23.74 -8.32 7.94
C ASN A 59 -24.32 -7.57 9.16
N ASP A 60 -23.46 -7.07 10.04
CA ASP A 60 -23.84 -6.34 11.25
C ASP A 60 -23.41 -4.86 11.16
N PRO A 61 -24.35 -3.93 10.91
CA PRO A 61 -24.03 -2.52 10.69
C PRO A 61 -23.45 -1.82 11.93
N THR A 62 -23.60 -2.40 13.13
CA THR A 62 -23.01 -1.83 14.35
C THR A 62 -21.48 -1.93 14.35
N GLN A 63 -20.91 -2.82 13.53
CA GLN A 63 -19.46 -3.00 13.40
C GLN A 63 -18.85 -2.09 12.32
N THR A 64 -19.66 -1.53 11.41
CA THR A 64 -19.18 -0.80 10.23
C THR A 64 -18.30 0.38 10.59
N VAL A 65 -18.70 1.19 11.58
CA VAL A 65 -17.93 2.40 11.97
C VAL A 65 -16.53 2.02 12.47
N GLY A 66 -16.44 1.00 13.33
CA GLY A 66 -15.16 0.52 13.86
C GLY A 66 -14.28 -0.13 12.78
N LEU A 67 -14.89 -0.88 11.85
CA LEU A 67 -14.17 -1.51 10.75
C LEU A 67 -13.69 -0.50 9.70
N ARG A 68 -14.44 0.58 9.46
CA ARG A 68 -14.00 1.68 8.59
C ARG A 68 -12.72 2.31 9.08
N SER A 69 -12.64 2.66 10.38
CA SER A 69 -11.42 3.24 10.95
C SER A 69 -10.23 2.29 10.79
N LYS A 70 -10.42 0.99 11.02
CA LYS A 70 -9.37 -0.02 10.82
C LYS A 70 -8.96 -0.19 9.37
N LEU A 71 -9.91 -0.08 8.43
CA LEU A 71 -9.62 -0.14 7.00
C LEU A 71 -8.77 1.07 6.57
N MET A 72 -9.07 2.26 7.08
CA MET A 72 -8.25 3.45 6.86
C MET A 72 -6.84 3.29 7.43
N THR A 73 -6.70 2.70 8.63
CA THR A 73 -5.38 2.37 9.20
C THR A 73 -4.62 1.39 8.30
N ALA A 74 -5.25 0.32 7.83
CA ALA A 74 -4.61 -0.64 6.93
C ALA A 74 -4.18 0.00 5.60
N ALA A 75 -5.02 0.87 5.03
CA ALA A 75 -4.70 1.61 3.82
C ALA A 75 -3.49 2.55 4.03
N ALA A 76 -3.46 3.28 5.16
CA ALA A 76 -2.34 4.15 5.49
C ALA A 76 -1.03 3.37 5.70
N GLU A 77 -1.09 2.23 6.39
CA GLU A 77 0.07 1.34 6.56
C GLU A 77 0.56 0.77 5.22
N ALA A 78 -0.36 0.39 4.33
CA ALA A 78 -0.02 -0.08 2.99
C ALA A 78 0.61 1.01 2.11
N CYS A 79 0.10 2.24 2.18
CA CYS A 79 0.72 3.40 1.55
C CYS A 79 2.15 3.62 2.05
N ALA A 80 2.37 3.55 3.37
CA ALA A 80 3.71 3.65 3.95
C ALA A 80 4.63 2.48 3.56
N ALA A 81 4.07 1.29 3.37
CA ALA A 81 4.78 0.10 2.91
C ALA A 81 4.99 0.04 1.38
N SER A 82 4.51 1.04 0.63
CA SER A 82 4.53 1.05 -0.84
C SER A 82 3.84 -0.19 -1.46
N ALA A 83 2.78 -0.67 -0.83
CA ALA A 83 1.94 -1.76 -1.36
C ALA A 83 0.79 -1.17 -2.19
N ALA A 84 0.83 -1.35 -3.51
CA ALA A 84 -0.18 -0.80 -4.42
C ALA A 84 -1.55 -1.47 -4.29
N ARG A 85 -1.57 -2.74 -3.90
CA ARG A 85 -2.77 -3.55 -3.72
C ARG A 85 -2.65 -4.34 -2.43
N ILE A 86 -3.70 -4.34 -1.63
CA ILE A 86 -3.78 -5.13 -0.40
C ILE A 86 -5.08 -5.91 -0.33
N LYS A 87 -5.02 -7.07 0.33
CA LYS A 87 -6.19 -7.81 0.78
C LYS A 87 -6.38 -7.58 2.26
N VAL A 88 -7.57 -7.14 2.67
CA VAL A 88 -7.98 -7.01 4.06
C VAL A 88 -8.88 -8.18 4.45
N ALA A 89 -8.63 -8.77 5.61
CA ALA A 89 -9.43 -9.86 6.16
C ALA A 89 -9.85 -9.54 7.59
N ARG A 90 -11.05 -9.96 7.98
CA ARG A 90 -11.51 -9.86 9.37
C ARG A 90 -10.91 -10.99 10.18
N THR A 91 -10.37 -10.67 11.35
CA THR A 91 -9.93 -11.72 12.29
C THR A 91 -11.15 -12.48 12.83
N GLY A 92 -10.96 -13.70 13.34
CA GLY A 92 -12.06 -14.57 13.79
C GLY A 92 -13.00 -13.98 14.85
N SER A 93 -12.61 -12.90 15.53
CA SER A 93 -13.47 -12.15 16.47
C SER A 93 -14.35 -11.09 15.78
N GLY A 94 -14.15 -10.83 14.49
CA GLY A 94 -14.83 -9.79 13.71
C GLY A 94 -14.43 -8.35 14.06
N LYS A 95 -13.61 -8.15 15.11
CA LYS A 95 -13.27 -6.84 15.69
C LYS A 95 -11.97 -6.25 15.16
N ALA A 96 -11.15 -6.99 14.41
CA ALA A 96 -9.91 -6.48 13.85
C ALA A 96 -9.81 -6.82 12.37
N LEU A 97 -9.03 -6.01 11.65
CA LEU A 97 -8.65 -6.25 10.26
C LEU A 97 -7.16 -6.57 10.25
N THR A 98 -6.79 -7.57 9.47
CA THR A 98 -5.41 -7.84 9.06
C THR A 98 -5.31 -7.59 7.57
N TRP A 99 -4.13 -7.20 7.09
CA TRP A 99 -3.91 -7.01 5.67
C TRP A 99 -2.63 -7.69 5.19
N GLU A 100 -2.62 -8.04 3.92
CA GLU A 100 -1.46 -8.57 3.21
C GLU A 100 -1.36 -7.93 1.81
N PRO A 101 -0.14 -7.73 1.27
CA PRO A 101 0.02 -7.22 -0.08
C PRO A 101 -0.46 -8.24 -1.11
N LEU A 102 -1.13 -7.75 -2.16
CA LEU A 102 -1.50 -8.54 -3.33
C LEU A 102 -0.52 -8.22 -4.46
N ASN A 103 0.20 -9.24 -4.93
CA ASN A 103 1.04 -9.13 -6.12
C ASN A 103 0.21 -8.92 -7.40
#